data_AF-A0A3L7PI42-F1
#
_entry.id   AF-A0A3L7PI42-F1
#
_cell.length_a   1.000
_cell.length_b   1.000
_cell.length_c   1.000
_cell.angle_alpha   90.00
_cell.angle_beta   90.00
_cell.angle_gamma   90.00
#
_symmetry.space_group_name_H-M   'P 1'
#
loop_
_entity.id
_entity.type
_entity.pdbx_description
1 polymer ?
#
loop_
_entity_poly.entity_id
_entity_poly.type
_entity_poly.pdbx_seq_one_letter_code
_entity_poly.pdbx_strand_id
1 'polypeptide(L)'
;MSRMMLLVMAGACLMASGCVAPHCGGFACGPGARCDDCVPPWVPHCGHYRQRLDDKVTRMTALKCAWHGLESYRGRCGGSVSGDFAAGFEQAYLDLAENRTPQPPSIPPSKYWSAFYRSCAGRPHVDDWFAGYHAGLEMGSQSGVSRFNQIDIRSCGLGAEQGGGVRAHGTGHPYGNGMTASSGPGCSCRAR
;
A
#
# COMPACT_ATOMS: atom_id res chain seq x y z
N MET A 1 -38.66 8.36 46.74
CA MET A 1 -39.73 9.31 46.35
C MET A 1 -39.10 10.17 45.25
N SER A 2 -39.48 10.23 43.98
CA SER A 2 -40.73 9.94 43.27
C SER A 2 -40.42 9.40 41.87
N ARG A 3 -41.38 8.64 41.35
CA ARG A 3 -41.50 8.14 39.97
C ARG A 3 -42.10 9.22 39.05
N MET A 4 -42.22 8.84 37.77
CA MET A 4 -43.18 9.33 36.74
C MET A 4 -42.73 10.60 35.99
N MET A 5 -42.94 10.77 34.68
CA MET A 5 -43.63 10.03 33.60
C MET A 5 -43.13 10.70 32.29
N LEU A 6 -42.72 9.96 31.24
CA LEU A 6 -43.55 9.50 30.11
C LEU A 6 -44.04 10.66 29.20
N LEU A 7 -43.52 10.77 27.96
CA LEU A 7 -44.26 10.64 26.70
C LEU A 7 -43.47 11.18 25.47
N VAL A 8 -43.39 10.32 24.45
CA VAL A 8 -43.74 10.55 23.03
C VAL A 8 -43.04 11.66 22.25
N MET A 9 -42.28 11.26 21.22
CA MET A 9 -42.61 11.63 19.82
C MET A 9 -41.97 10.61 18.86
N ALA A 10 -42.80 9.69 18.37
CA ALA A 10 -42.58 9.01 17.11
C ALA A 10 -42.79 10.05 15.98
N GLY A 11 -41.70 10.48 15.34
CA GLY A 11 -41.74 11.35 14.17
C GLY A 11 -41.30 10.58 12.93
N ALA A 12 -42.26 10.23 12.09
CA ALA A 12 -42.06 9.54 10.83
C ALA A 12 -41.09 10.32 9.92
N CYS A 13 -40.02 9.66 9.47
CA CYS A 13 -39.15 10.17 8.42
C CYS A 13 -39.82 9.91 7.06
N LEU A 14 -40.56 10.91 6.57
CA LEU A 14 -41.09 10.95 5.21
C LEU A 14 -39.90 11.04 4.22
N MET A 15 -39.64 9.94 3.53
CA MET A 15 -38.75 9.89 2.38
C MET A 15 -39.45 10.56 1.18
N ALA A 16 -39.26 11.87 1.04
CA ALA A 16 -39.60 12.58 -0.18
C ALA A 16 -38.38 12.58 -1.12
N SER A 17 -38.54 11.78 -2.17
CA SER A 17 -37.68 11.66 -3.34
C SER A 17 -37.56 13.00 -4.09
N GLY A 18 -36.36 13.29 -4.59
CA GLY A 18 -36.18 14.15 -5.77
C GLY A 18 -35.64 15.56 -5.54
N CYS A 19 -34.32 15.67 -5.44
CA CYS A 19 -33.56 16.80 -6.03
C CYS A 19 -32.27 16.22 -6.61
N VAL A 20 -32.29 15.88 -7.90
CA VAL A 20 -31.10 15.52 -8.66
C VAL A 20 -30.29 16.81 -8.84
N ALA A 21 -29.28 17.01 -8.01
CA ALA A 21 -28.27 18.04 -8.25
C ALA A 21 -27.46 17.66 -9.50
N PRO A 22 -27.22 18.60 -10.44
CA PRO A 22 -26.37 18.33 -11.59
C PRO A 22 -24.94 18.11 -11.12
N HIS A 23 -24.41 16.98 -11.56
CA HIS A 23 -23.13 16.41 -11.17
C HIS A 23 -22.01 17.24 -11.81
N CYS A 24 -21.51 18.25 -11.10
CA CYS A 24 -20.23 18.85 -11.42
C CYS A 24 -19.11 17.96 -10.86
N GLY A 25 -18.40 17.27 -11.76
CA GLY A 25 -16.99 16.93 -11.59
C GLY A 25 -16.67 15.81 -10.61
N GLY A 26 -17.22 14.61 -10.82
CA GLY A 26 -16.70 13.39 -10.21
C GLY A 26 -16.01 12.52 -11.27
N PHE A 27 -14.68 12.54 -11.34
CA PHE A 27 -13.94 11.41 -11.93
C PHE A 27 -14.18 10.21 -11.01
N ALA A 28 -15.24 9.44 -11.29
CA ALA A 28 -15.50 8.19 -10.60
C ALA A 28 -14.44 7.17 -11.06
N CYS A 29 -13.42 6.95 -10.22
CA CYS A 29 -12.60 5.75 -10.30
C CYS A 29 -13.52 4.53 -10.13
N GLY A 30 -13.38 3.53 -11.00
CA GLY A 30 -14.23 2.34 -11.00
C GLY A 30 -14.19 1.56 -9.67
N PRO A 31 -15.21 0.73 -9.41
CA PRO A 31 -15.32 -0.01 -8.15
C PRO A 31 -14.29 -1.13 -8.13
N GLY A 32 -13.19 -0.93 -7.40
CA GLY A 32 -12.20 -1.99 -7.16
C GLY A 32 -10.76 -1.55 -6.94
N ALA A 33 -10.39 -0.31 -7.27
CA ALA A 33 -9.09 0.26 -6.89
C ALA A 33 -9.30 1.14 -5.67
N ARG A 34 -8.92 0.66 -4.47
CA ARG A 34 -8.78 1.56 -3.32
C ARG A 34 -7.57 2.44 -3.60
N CYS A 35 -7.82 3.65 -4.09
CA CYS A 35 -6.81 4.68 -4.19
C CYS A 35 -6.43 5.23 -2.80
N ASP A 36 -7.00 4.71 -1.70
CA ASP A 36 -7.27 5.51 -0.51
C ASP A 36 -6.14 5.58 0.55
N ASP A 37 -5.16 4.68 0.53
CA ASP A 37 -4.22 4.62 1.66
C ASP A 37 -3.00 5.53 1.49
N CYS A 38 -2.59 5.78 0.24
CA CYS A 38 -1.37 6.53 -0.09
C CYS A 38 -1.53 7.32 -1.38
N VAL A 39 -1.88 8.60 -1.26
CA VAL A 39 -2.03 9.52 -2.39
C VAL A 39 -1.23 10.79 -2.12
N PRO A 40 -0.33 11.20 -3.02
CA PRO A 40 0.32 12.50 -2.90
C PRO A 40 -0.72 13.61 -3.09
N PRO A 41 -0.66 14.68 -2.28
CA PRO A 41 -1.61 15.79 -2.42
C PRO A 41 -1.48 16.40 -3.81
N TRP A 42 -2.61 16.76 -4.42
CA TRP A 42 -2.60 17.55 -5.65
C TRP A 42 -1.93 18.90 -5.37
N VAL A 43 -0.87 19.20 -6.11
CA VAL A 43 -0.15 20.46 -6.02
C VAL A 43 -0.43 21.30 -7.27
N PRO A 44 -1.13 22.44 -7.16
CA PRO A 44 -1.34 23.32 -8.29
C PRO A 44 0.01 23.85 -8.78
N HIS A 45 0.34 23.58 -10.04
CA HIS A 45 1.52 24.11 -10.69
C HIS A 45 1.08 24.97 -11.87
N CYS A 46 1.19 26.30 -11.73
CA CYS A 46 1.12 27.20 -12.89
C CYS A 46 2.46 27.13 -13.62
N GLY A 47 2.56 26.33 -14.68
CA GLY A 47 3.75 26.25 -15.53
C GLY A 47 4.26 24.83 -15.78
N HIS A 48 5.57 24.71 -15.97
CA HIS A 48 6.25 23.45 -16.27
C HIS A 48 6.39 22.56 -15.04
N TYR A 49 6.44 21.25 -15.27
CA TYR A 49 6.77 20.25 -14.25
C TYR A 49 8.08 20.60 -13.54
N ARG A 50 8.06 20.55 -12.19
CA ARG A 50 9.23 20.84 -11.34
C ARG A 50 9.66 19.57 -10.60
N GLN A 51 10.54 18.81 -11.23
CA GLN A 51 11.03 17.52 -10.73
C GLN A 51 11.42 17.53 -9.24
N ARG A 52 12.26 18.47 -8.80
CA ARG A 52 12.68 18.54 -7.39
C ARG A 52 11.54 18.74 -6.40
N LEU A 53 10.48 19.42 -6.82
CA LEU A 53 9.32 19.71 -5.96
C LEU A 53 8.43 18.48 -5.89
N ASP A 54 8.24 17.82 -7.03
CA ASP A 54 7.57 16.53 -7.15
C ASP A 54 8.28 15.44 -6.33
N ASP A 55 9.59 15.26 -6.51
CA ASP A 55 10.43 14.34 -5.71
C ASP A 55 10.23 14.55 -4.20
N LYS A 56 10.18 15.81 -3.78
CA LYS A 56 9.98 16.16 -2.37
C LYS A 56 8.57 15.77 -1.89
N VAL A 57 7.53 16.05 -2.67
CA VAL A 57 6.14 15.69 -2.36
C VAL A 57 5.99 14.16 -2.31
N THR A 58 6.57 13.46 -3.28
CA THR A 58 6.64 11.99 -3.36
C THR A 58 7.27 11.41 -2.11
N ARG A 59 8.47 11.89 -1.72
CA ARG A 59 9.17 11.41 -0.51
C ARG A 59 8.39 11.70 0.78
N MET A 60 7.81 12.89 0.93
CA MET A 60 7.04 13.23 2.13
C MET A 60 5.77 12.38 2.24
N THR A 61 5.08 12.16 1.13
CA THR A 61 3.90 11.29 1.07
C THR A 61 4.28 9.86 1.44
N ALA A 62 5.37 9.34 0.87
CA ALA A 62 5.86 8.00 1.16
C ALA A 62 6.19 7.80 2.65
N LEU A 63 6.83 8.79 3.29
CA LEU A 63 7.12 8.73 4.73
C LEU A 63 5.85 8.79 5.60
N LYS A 64 4.88 9.64 5.23
CA LYS A 64 3.58 9.69 5.92
C LYS A 64 2.88 8.34 5.84
N CYS A 65 2.88 7.73 4.65
CA CYS A 65 2.38 6.39 4.40
C CYS A 65 3.09 5.31 5.21
N ALA A 66 4.42 5.36 5.26
CA ALA A 66 5.23 4.44 6.04
C ALA A 66 4.84 4.50 7.53
N TRP A 67 4.61 5.69 8.07
CA TRP A 67 4.17 5.87 9.45
C TRP A 67 2.82 5.22 9.74
N HIS A 68 1.82 5.43 8.88
CA HIS A 68 0.51 4.77 9.00
C HIS A 68 0.60 3.24 8.87
N GLY A 69 1.43 2.75 7.94
CA GLY A 69 1.72 1.33 7.77
C GLY A 69 2.39 0.72 9.00
N LEU A 70 3.38 1.43 9.57
CA LEU A 70 4.10 1.00 10.77
C LEU A 70 3.19 0.94 11.99
N GLU A 71 2.26 1.89 12.14
CA GLU A 71 1.29 1.86 13.23
C GLU A 71 0.31 0.68 13.08
N SER A 72 -0.14 0.41 11.86
CA SER A 72 -0.95 -0.77 11.55
C SER A 72 -0.18 -2.07 11.80
N TYR A 73 1.13 -2.10 11.53
CA TYR A 73 2.01 -3.22 11.83
C TYR A 73 2.11 -3.46 13.35
N ARG A 74 2.35 -2.40 14.14
CA ARG A 74 2.41 -2.46 15.61
C ARG A 74 1.12 -3.00 16.20
N GLY A 75 -0.03 -2.51 15.74
CA GLY A 75 -1.34 -2.96 16.21
C GLY A 75 -1.60 -4.44 15.96
N ARG A 76 -1.13 -4.98 14.82
CA ARG A 76 -1.29 -6.40 14.47
C ARG A 76 -0.32 -7.32 15.20
N CYS A 77 0.93 -6.89 15.35
CA CYS A 77 1.98 -7.71 15.98
C CYS A 77 2.07 -7.51 17.52
N GLY A 78 1.21 -6.68 18.12
CA GLY A 78 1.02 -6.58 19.57
C GLY A 78 2.24 -6.07 20.35
N GLY A 79 3.17 -5.35 19.71
CA GLY A 79 4.45 -5.00 20.33
C GLY A 79 5.07 -3.71 19.83
N SER A 80 6.01 -3.18 20.63
CA SER A 80 6.89 -2.10 20.22
C SER A 80 7.92 -2.60 19.21
N VAL A 81 8.10 -1.84 18.13
CA VAL A 81 9.17 -2.06 17.14
C VAL A 81 10.38 -1.21 17.51
N SER A 82 11.58 -1.69 17.23
CA SER A 82 12.79 -0.89 17.45
C SER A 82 12.86 0.29 16.48
N GLY A 83 13.64 1.32 16.84
CA GLY A 83 13.89 2.45 15.95
C GLY A 83 14.60 2.04 14.66
N ASP A 84 15.46 1.01 14.72
CA ASP A 84 16.12 0.45 13.54
C ASP A 84 15.14 -0.23 12.60
N PHE A 85 14.20 -1.00 13.15
CA PHE A 85 13.09 -1.57 12.38
C PHE A 85 12.26 -0.48 11.69
N ALA A 86 11.86 0.55 12.43
CA ALA A 86 11.09 1.67 11.87
C ALA A 86 11.85 2.36 10.72
N ALA A 87 13.15 2.58 10.89
CA ALA A 87 13.98 3.19 9.86
C ALA A 87 14.13 2.31 8.60
N GLY A 88 14.18 0.99 8.75
CA GLY A 88 14.15 0.06 7.61
C GLY A 88 12.82 0.11 6.88
N PHE A 89 11.72 0.12 7.63
CA PHE A 89 10.36 0.19 7.12
C PHE A 89 10.11 1.46 6.30
N GLU A 90 10.53 2.62 6.82
CA GLU A 90 10.47 3.89 6.11
C GLU A 90 11.30 3.91 4.82
N GLN A 91 12.51 3.35 4.87
CA GLN A 91 13.38 3.29 3.69
C GLN A 91 12.76 2.45 2.57
N ALA A 92 12.09 1.34 2.90
CA ALA A 92 11.39 0.52 1.90
C ALA A 92 10.28 1.30 1.18
N TYR A 93 9.51 2.12 1.91
CA TYR A 93 8.49 2.99 1.31
C TYR A 93 9.09 4.05 0.40
N LEU A 94 10.22 4.65 0.80
CA LEU A 94 10.94 5.60 -0.06
C LEU A 94 11.43 4.94 -1.34
N ASP A 95 12.01 3.74 -1.24
CA ASP A 95 12.55 3.01 -2.39
C ASP A 95 11.43 2.62 -3.36
N LEU A 96 10.27 2.17 -2.85
CA LEU A 96 9.08 1.91 -3.65
C LEU A 96 8.55 3.18 -4.36
N ALA A 97 8.50 4.30 -3.64
CA ALA A 97 8.03 5.57 -4.20
C ALA A 97 8.95 6.09 -5.32
N GLU A 98 10.25 5.88 -5.18
CA GLU A 98 11.27 6.34 -6.13
C GLU A 98 11.49 5.38 -7.31
N ASN A 99 10.71 4.31 -7.43
CA ASN A 99 10.87 3.25 -8.43
C ASN A 99 12.27 2.61 -8.40
N ARG A 100 12.87 2.52 -7.21
CA ARG A 100 14.07 1.71 -7.02
C ARG A 100 13.67 0.24 -6.97
N THR A 101 14.63 -0.64 -7.26
CA THR A 101 14.39 -2.09 -7.19
C THR A 101 13.89 -2.44 -5.77
N PRO A 102 12.73 -3.09 -5.62
CA PRO A 102 12.14 -3.42 -4.32
C PRO A 102 12.84 -4.62 -3.71
N GLN A 103 14.15 -4.51 -3.51
CA GLN A 103 14.99 -5.54 -2.93
C GLN A 103 15.86 -4.90 -1.85
N PRO A 104 16.01 -5.54 -0.68
CA PRO A 104 16.94 -5.05 0.33
C PRO A 104 18.35 -4.90 -0.24
N PRO A 105 19.06 -3.83 0.12
CA PRO A 105 20.42 -3.64 -0.34
C PRO A 105 21.33 -4.74 0.21
N SER A 106 22.37 -5.13 -0.55
CA SER A 106 23.32 -6.17 -0.12
C SER A 106 24.11 -5.78 1.13
N ILE A 107 24.25 -4.48 1.39
CA ILE A 107 24.88 -3.93 2.58
C ILE A 107 23.93 -2.93 3.25
N PRO A 108 23.91 -2.83 4.59
CA PRO A 108 23.05 -1.88 5.28
C PRO A 108 23.48 -0.44 4.99
N PRO A 109 22.61 0.56 5.24
CA PRO A 109 22.95 1.97 5.10
C PRO A 109 24.18 2.36 5.91
N SER A 110 24.87 3.42 5.49
CA SER A 110 26.14 3.88 6.07
C SER A 110 26.10 4.15 7.58
N LYS A 111 24.92 4.47 8.15
CA LYS A 111 24.74 4.63 9.60
C LYS A 111 25.11 3.36 10.40
N TYR A 112 25.11 2.20 9.77
CA TYR A 112 25.46 0.90 10.38
C TYR A 112 26.91 0.45 10.09
N TRP A 113 27.76 1.30 9.50
CA TRP A 113 29.12 0.88 9.11
C TRP A 113 30.17 1.00 10.23
N SER A 114 29.81 1.64 11.35
CA SER A 114 30.73 1.79 12.48
C SER A 114 31.15 0.43 13.07
N ALA A 115 32.29 0.39 13.77
CA ALA A 115 32.79 -0.85 14.38
C ALA A 115 31.79 -1.48 15.37
N PHE A 116 30.98 -0.67 16.04
CA PHE A 116 29.93 -1.14 16.96
C PHE A 116 28.93 -2.06 16.27
N TYR A 117 28.39 -1.67 15.11
CA TYR A 117 27.40 -2.45 14.37
C TYR A 117 27.95 -3.73 13.74
N ARG A 118 29.27 -3.85 13.61
CA ARG A 118 29.95 -5.07 13.17
C ARG A 118 30.21 -6.07 14.32
N SER A 119 30.06 -5.63 15.56
CA SER A 119 30.21 -6.48 16.75
C SER A 119 28.95 -7.31 17.03
N CYS A 120 29.08 -8.32 17.89
CA CYS A 120 27.94 -9.12 18.35
C CYS A 120 26.83 -8.27 19.00
N ALA A 121 27.18 -7.17 19.68
CA ALA A 121 26.23 -6.28 20.32
C ALA A 121 25.45 -5.42 19.32
N GLY A 122 26.08 -5.05 18.20
CA GLY A 122 25.47 -4.17 17.20
C GLY A 122 24.70 -4.89 16.11
N ARG A 123 25.00 -6.19 15.88
CA ARG A 123 24.36 -7.00 14.84
C ARG A 123 22.82 -7.07 14.94
N PRO A 124 22.20 -7.21 16.13
CA PRO A 124 20.74 -7.18 16.26
C PRO A 124 20.07 -5.90 15.72
N HIS A 125 20.75 -4.75 15.79
CA HIS A 125 20.23 -3.49 15.24
C HIS A 125 20.20 -3.50 13.70
N VAL A 126 21.23 -4.10 13.09
CA VAL A 126 21.32 -4.25 11.64
C VAL A 126 20.26 -5.24 11.16
N ASP A 127 20.10 -6.36 11.88
CA ASP A 127 19.09 -7.38 11.58
C ASP A 127 17.67 -6.80 11.70
N ASP A 128 17.42 -5.99 12.73
CA ASP A 128 16.16 -5.26 12.91
C ASP A 128 15.86 -4.32 11.74
N TRP A 129 16.86 -3.59 11.26
CA TRP A 129 16.71 -2.70 10.11
C TRP A 129 16.31 -3.48 8.85
N PHE A 130 16.97 -4.60 8.55
CA PHE A 130 16.59 -5.44 7.42
C PHE A 130 15.20 -6.05 7.59
N ALA A 131 14.85 -6.51 8.79
CA ALA A 131 13.50 -7.01 9.08
C ALA A 131 12.43 -5.93 8.84
N GLY A 132 12.69 -4.70 9.28
CA GLY A 132 11.82 -3.55 9.02
C GLY A 132 11.68 -3.25 7.53
N TYR A 133 12.79 -3.29 6.79
CA TYR A 133 12.80 -3.08 5.34
C TYR A 133 11.94 -4.11 4.61
N HIS A 134 12.07 -5.39 4.95
CA HIS A 134 11.25 -6.45 4.37
C HIS A 134 9.76 -6.27 4.67
N ALA A 135 9.40 -5.98 5.92
CA ALA A 135 8.01 -5.72 6.30
C ALA A 135 7.45 -4.48 5.57
N GLY A 136 8.27 -3.44 5.41
CA GLY A 136 7.92 -2.24 4.66
C GLY A 136 7.70 -2.50 3.18
N LEU A 137 8.49 -3.37 2.54
CA LEU A 137 8.25 -3.79 1.15
C LEU A 137 6.94 -4.56 1.00
N GLU A 138 6.67 -5.51 1.90
CA GLU A 138 5.45 -6.32 1.87
C GLU A 138 4.21 -5.41 1.97
N MET A 139 4.16 -4.54 2.98
CA MET A 139 3.04 -3.62 3.17
C MET A 139 2.97 -2.52 2.11
N GLY A 140 4.12 -1.94 1.75
CA GLY A 140 4.22 -0.87 0.78
C GLY A 140 3.82 -1.32 -0.62
N SER A 141 4.19 -2.53 -1.03
CA SER A 141 3.82 -3.09 -2.35
C SER A 141 2.31 -3.27 -2.52
N GLN A 142 1.59 -3.53 -1.43
CA GLN A 142 0.13 -3.64 -1.39
C GLN A 142 -0.56 -2.26 -1.30
N SER A 143 0.20 -1.21 -0.99
CA SER A 143 -0.29 0.16 -0.91
C SER A 143 -0.10 0.93 -2.22
N GLY A 144 -0.70 2.11 -2.33
CA GLY A 144 -0.54 2.99 -3.50
C GLY A 144 0.87 3.53 -3.74
N VAL A 145 1.80 3.41 -2.78
CA VAL A 145 3.15 4.02 -2.84
C VAL A 145 3.99 3.48 -3.99
N SER A 146 3.85 2.20 -4.34
CA SER A 146 4.61 1.54 -5.42
C SER A 146 4.29 2.09 -6.83
N ARG A 147 3.20 2.86 -6.95
CA ARG A 147 2.69 3.40 -8.21
C ARG A 147 3.04 4.87 -8.42
N PHE A 148 3.71 5.53 -7.48
CA PHE A 148 3.96 6.98 -7.54
C PHE A 148 4.74 7.42 -8.79
N ASN A 149 5.69 6.59 -9.24
CA ASN A 149 6.52 6.87 -10.41
C ASN A 149 6.12 6.09 -11.66
N GLN A 150 4.94 5.46 -11.67
CA GLN A 150 4.42 4.76 -12.85
C GLN A 150 3.60 5.72 -13.70
N ILE A 151 4.17 6.14 -14.83
CA ILE A 151 3.42 6.89 -15.85
C ILE A 151 2.72 5.88 -16.75
N ASP A 152 1.40 5.74 -16.60
CA ASP A 152 0.57 4.93 -17.48
C ASP A 152 0.53 5.56 -18.88
N ILE A 153 1.46 5.17 -19.74
CA ILE A 153 1.36 5.47 -21.18
C ILE A 153 0.27 4.56 -21.72
N ARG A 154 -0.94 5.09 -21.87
CA ARG A 154 -1.98 4.40 -22.64
C ARG A 154 -1.45 4.22 -24.05
N SER A 155 -1.01 3.01 -24.39
CA SER A 155 -0.96 2.61 -25.79
C SER A 155 -2.40 2.61 -26.26
N CYS A 156 -2.81 3.68 -26.96
CA CYS A 156 -3.92 3.59 -27.88
C CYS A 156 -3.53 2.49 -28.87
N GLY A 157 -4.08 1.29 -28.66
CA GLY A 157 -3.81 0.16 -29.51
C GLY A 157 -4.10 0.51 -30.95
N LEU A 158 -3.07 0.48 -31.79
CA LEU A 158 -3.25 -0.05 -33.13
C LEU A 158 -3.71 -1.49 -32.91
N GLY A 159 -4.99 -1.75 -33.17
CA GLY A 159 -5.57 -3.07 -33.08
C GLY A 159 -4.77 -4.04 -33.94
N ALA A 160 -4.00 -4.92 -33.29
CA ALA A 160 -3.64 -6.18 -33.91
C ALA A 160 -4.84 -7.11 -33.68
N GLU A 161 -5.64 -7.24 -34.73
CA GLU A 161 -6.69 -8.25 -34.91
C GLU A 161 -6.31 -9.59 -34.26
N GLN A 162 -7.08 -9.99 -33.26
CA GLN A 162 -7.28 -11.41 -32.96
C GLN A 162 -8.30 -11.95 -33.97
N GLY A 163 -7.83 -12.24 -35.18
CA GLY A 163 -8.52 -13.08 -36.15
C GLY A 163 -8.28 -14.56 -35.82
N GLY A 164 -9.35 -15.30 -35.57
CA GLY A 164 -9.32 -16.70 -35.14
C GLY A 164 -9.15 -17.76 -36.25
N GLY A 165 -9.07 -19.01 -35.78
CA GLY A 165 -9.03 -20.26 -36.56
C GLY A 165 -7.64 -20.90 -36.54
N VAL A 166 -7.41 -22.13 -36.07
CA VAL A 166 -8.08 -23.37 -36.46
C VAL A 166 -8.05 -24.40 -35.31
N ARG A 167 -9.12 -25.19 -35.22
CA ARG A 167 -9.30 -26.38 -34.37
C ARG A 167 -8.24 -27.46 -34.64
N ALA A 168 -7.78 -28.13 -33.58
CA ALA A 168 -7.46 -29.56 -33.65
C ALA A 168 -7.93 -30.26 -32.37
N HIS A 169 -8.80 -31.25 -32.57
CA HIS A 169 -9.25 -32.24 -31.60
C HIS A 169 -8.10 -33.19 -31.20
N GLY A 170 -8.17 -33.73 -29.97
CA GLY A 170 -7.39 -34.90 -29.55
C GLY A 170 -7.15 -34.93 -28.03
N THR A 171 -8.15 -35.27 -27.22
CA THR A 171 -8.30 -36.57 -26.52
C THR A 171 -7.23 -36.89 -25.46
N GLY A 172 -7.64 -37.01 -24.19
CA GLY A 172 -6.85 -37.68 -23.15
C GLY A 172 -7.12 -37.22 -21.71
N HIS A 173 -8.01 -37.95 -21.02
CA HIS A 173 -8.44 -37.85 -19.61
C HIS A 173 -7.35 -38.46 -18.64
N PRO A 174 -7.59 -38.72 -17.33
CA PRO A 174 -7.82 -37.80 -16.20
C PRO A 174 -7.05 -38.22 -14.90
N TYR A 175 -6.38 -37.31 -14.18
CA TYR A 175 -6.03 -37.48 -12.74
C TYR A 175 -5.79 -36.07 -12.18
N GLY A 176 -6.20 -35.63 -11.01
CA GLY A 176 -6.80 -36.21 -9.82
C GLY A 176 -6.82 -35.08 -8.77
N ASN A 177 -7.78 -35.14 -7.85
CA ASN A 177 -8.10 -34.12 -6.84
C ASN A 177 -6.92 -33.60 -6.01
N GLY A 178 -7.02 -32.35 -5.56
CA GLY A 178 -6.17 -31.79 -4.51
C GLY A 178 -6.58 -30.38 -4.10
N MET A 179 -7.69 -30.25 -3.37
CA MET A 179 -7.94 -29.08 -2.53
C MET A 179 -6.84 -28.99 -1.47
N THR A 180 -6.08 -27.90 -1.41
CA THR A 180 -5.56 -27.38 -0.12
C THR A 180 -5.31 -25.87 -0.22
N ALA A 181 -6.05 -25.15 0.62
CA ALA A 181 -5.69 -23.93 1.33
C ALA A 181 -5.08 -22.77 0.53
N SER A 182 -5.97 -21.83 0.17
CA SER A 182 -5.64 -20.42 0.07
C SER A 182 -5.16 -19.90 1.44
N SER A 183 -3.87 -20.01 1.70
CA SER A 183 -3.19 -19.17 2.67
C SER A 183 -3.22 -17.74 2.13
N GLY A 184 -4.08 -16.89 2.68
CA GLY A 184 -3.95 -15.45 2.50
C GLY A 184 -2.58 -14.97 2.99
N PRO A 185 -2.12 -13.77 2.59
CA PRO A 185 -0.87 -13.21 3.06
C PRO A 185 -1.00 -12.90 4.56
N GLY A 186 -0.71 -13.89 5.39
CA GLY A 186 -0.56 -13.73 6.82
C GLY A 186 0.78 -13.07 7.07
N CYS A 187 0.77 -11.83 7.56
CA CYS A 187 1.98 -11.14 8.00
C CYS A 187 2.72 -12.01 9.02
N SER A 188 3.90 -12.50 8.65
CA SER A 188 4.75 -13.28 9.54
C SER A 188 5.44 -12.34 10.53
N CYS A 189 4.74 -11.95 11.59
CA CYS A 189 5.35 -11.20 12.69
C CYS A 189 6.49 -12.06 13.29
N ARG A 190 7.75 -11.66 13.09
CA ARG A 190 8.88 -12.29 13.78
C ARG A 190 8.86 -11.80 15.22
N ALA A 191 8.32 -12.61 16.12
CA ALA A 191 8.41 -12.37 17.56
C ALA A 191 9.89 -12.37 17.99
N ARG A 192 10.27 -11.41 18.83
CA ARG A 192 11.52 -11.48 19.61
C ARG A 192 11.34 -12.42 20.78
#